data_AF-A0AAD6CVM6-F1
#
_entry.id   AF-A0AAD6CVM6-F1
#
_cell.length_a   1.000
_cell.length_b   1.000
_cell.length_c   1.000
_cell.angle_alpha   90.00
_cell.angle_beta   90.00
_cell.angle_gamma   90.00
#
_symmetry.space_group_name_H-M   'P 1'
#
loop_
_entity.id
_entity.type
_entity.pdbx_description
1 polymer ?
#
loop_
_entity_poly.entity_id
_entity_poly.type
_entity_poly.pdbx_seq_one_letter_code
_entity_poly.pdbx_strand_id
1 'polypeptide(L)'
;MFSFLVDCGPVYAIWLLESCRQGKSGCEIFLPIVSGTLFQLLGIGQVAPLYFAIEYIRTPLSSLKGENRSIKTDVLKSLLPAMLAGHYLPLFANFFASTVESRQSINAWWQLFPLVVPLVQLPLRFLAKPQSNVEAKKKTTSHRKANLLWTRCTYGSLAAISGLSFIYARWSAPQGTSLAKIFLPGLFEHTQPITSFAQGIARFLKYDDIFSLGAGFVWLGLRFRELQQSGVPVPWWKSVCALLGTTVTIGPGAALALGWGWREEVLAEPPAVEGK
;
A
#
# COMPACT_ATOMS: atom_id res chain seq x y z
N MET A 1 -0.14 -10.14 -13.98
CA MET A 1 -1.52 -10.16 -13.48
C MET A 1 -1.57 -10.51 -11.99
N PHE A 2 -1.29 -11.75 -11.58
CA PHE A 2 -1.37 -12.16 -10.16
C PHE A 2 -0.60 -11.24 -9.21
N SER A 3 0.72 -11.09 -9.42
CA SER A 3 1.57 -10.23 -8.57
C SER A 3 1.06 -8.78 -8.46
N PHE A 4 0.59 -8.21 -9.58
CA PHE A 4 0.06 -6.85 -9.60
C PHE A 4 -1.20 -6.70 -8.74
N LEU A 5 -2.15 -7.64 -8.85
CA LEU A 5 -3.38 -7.60 -8.04
C LEU A 5 -3.09 -7.75 -6.54
N VAL A 6 -2.02 -8.47 -6.19
CA VAL A 6 -1.51 -8.54 -4.81
C VAL A 6 -0.88 -7.20 -4.39
N ASP A 7 -0.15 -6.54 -5.30
CA ASP A 7 0.49 -5.23 -5.06
C ASP A 7 -0.51 -4.06 -4.92
N CYS A 8 -1.76 -4.23 -5.36
CA CYS A 8 -2.86 -3.33 -4.99
C CYS A 8 -3.10 -3.30 -3.47
N GLY A 9 -2.79 -4.39 -2.76
CA GLY A 9 -2.95 -4.52 -1.31
C GLY A 9 -2.13 -3.50 -0.53
N PRO A 10 -0.79 -3.44 -0.68
CA PRO A 10 0.05 -2.39 -0.10
C PRO A 10 -0.41 -0.97 -0.43
N VAL A 11 -0.73 -0.69 -1.69
CA VAL A 11 -1.18 0.66 -2.12
C VAL A 11 -2.43 1.08 -1.35
N TYR A 12 -3.45 0.22 -1.35
CA TYR A 12 -4.71 0.52 -0.69
C TYR A 12 -4.58 0.59 0.84
N ALA A 13 -3.78 -0.29 1.44
CA ALA A 13 -3.51 -0.26 2.88
C ALA A 13 -2.82 1.06 3.29
N ILE A 14 -1.83 1.52 2.52
CA ILE A 14 -1.16 2.81 2.75
C ILE A 14 -2.18 3.95 2.69
N TRP A 15 -3.06 3.96 1.68
CA TRP A 15 -4.09 4.98 1.53
C TRP A 15 -5.03 5.04 2.75
N LEU A 16 -5.46 3.88 3.26
CA LEU A 16 -6.26 3.80 4.48
C LEU A 16 -5.49 4.28 5.72
N LEU A 17 -4.23 3.86 5.89
CA LEU A 17 -3.40 4.27 7.02
C LEU A 17 -3.16 5.80 7.03
N GLU A 18 -2.81 6.37 5.88
CA GLU A 18 -2.60 7.81 5.72
C GLU A 18 -3.87 8.61 5.99
N SER A 19 -5.05 8.12 5.59
CA SER A 19 -6.34 8.78 5.87
C SER A 19 -6.71 8.76 7.36
N CYS A 20 -6.17 7.80 8.12
CA CYS A 20 -6.50 7.55 9.52
C CYS A 20 -5.47 8.08 10.52
N ARG A 21 -4.54 8.96 10.09
CA ARG A 21 -3.65 9.68 11.01
C ARG A 21 -4.45 10.52 12.01
N GLN A 22 -3.90 10.72 13.20
CA GLN A 22 -4.59 11.45 14.28
C GLN A 22 -4.92 12.90 13.92
N GLY A 23 -4.10 13.54 13.08
CA GLY A 23 -4.33 14.92 12.62
C GLY A 23 -5.40 15.05 11.53
N LYS A 24 -5.98 13.96 11.03
CA LYS A 24 -6.99 14.00 9.96
C LYS A 24 -8.41 13.85 10.49
N SER A 25 -9.33 14.57 9.83
CA SER A 25 -10.77 14.43 10.06
C SER A 25 -11.23 13.00 9.77
N GLY A 26 -12.26 12.53 10.49
CA GLY A 26 -12.87 11.23 10.22
C GLY A 26 -13.37 11.08 8.77
N CYS A 27 -13.73 12.19 8.11
CA CYS A 27 -14.18 12.19 6.72
C CYS A 27 -13.08 11.87 5.71
N GLU A 28 -11.80 12.01 6.08
CA GLU A 28 -10.68 11.72 5.15
C GLU A 28 -10.63 10.23 4.76
N ILE A 29 -11.28 9.33 5.52
CA ILE A 29 -11.42 7.92 5.15
C ILE A 29 -12.29 7.71 3.91
N PHE A 30 -13.14 8.66 3.55
CA PHE A 30 -13.94 8.56 2.32
C PHE A 30 -13.06 8.71 1.07
N LEU A 31 -11.96 9.47 1.13
CA LEU A 31 -11.08 9.65 -0.02
C LEU A 31 -10.48 8.32 -0.53
N PRO A 32 -9.84 7.46 0.30
CA PRO A 32 -9.36 6.16 -0.14
C PRO A 32 -10.50 5.23 -0.54
N ILE A 33 -11.66 5.26 0.14
CA ILE A 33 -12.81 4.40 -0.21
C ILE A 33 -13.35 4.75 -1.59
N VAL A 34 -13.64 6.03 -1.86
CA VAL A 34 -14.15 6.52 -3.14
C VAL A 34 -13.13 6.28 -4.25
N SER A 35 -11.86 6.62 -4.02
CA SER A 35 -10.79 6.36 -4.99
C SER A 35 -10.66 4.86 -5.24
N GLY A 36 -10.78 4.08 -4.16
CA GLY A 36 -10.87 2.63 -4.13
C GLY A 36 -11.88 2.06 -5.12
N THR A 37 -13.13 2.48 -4.95
CA THR A 37 -14.24 2.08 -5.82
C THR A 37 -14.06 2.58 -7.25
N LEU A 38 -13.60 3.83 -7.43
CA LEU A 38 -13.35 4.39 -8.76
C LEU A 38 -12.30 3.61 -9.54
N PHE A 39 -11.24 3.13 -8.88
CA PHE A 39 -10.18 2.42 -9.61
C PHE A 39 -10.57 1.01 -10.03
N GLN A 40 -11.59 0.39 -9.40
CA GLN A 40 -12.17 -0.85 -9.91
C GLN A 40 -12.92 -0.63 -11.24
N LEU A 41 -13.40 0.60 -11.50
CA LEU A 41 -14.12 0.97 -12.71
C LEU A 41 -13.21 1.53 -13.81
N LEU A 42 -12.23 2.37 -13.42
CA LEU A 42 -11.40 3.16 -14.34
C LEU A 42 -9.97 2.61 -14.50
N GLY A 43 -9.53 1.72 -13.61
CA GLY A 43 -8.14 1.31 -13.48
C GLY A 43 -7.37 2.12 -12.45
N ILE A 44 -6.49 1.46 -11.71
CA ILE A 44 -5.66 2.08 -10.67
C ILE A 44 -4.54 2.92 -11.27
N GLY A 45 -4.12 2.64 -12.50
CA GLY A 45 -3.11 3.45 -13.19
C GLY A 45 -3.54 4.90 -13.38
N GLN A 46 -4.84 5.16 -13.51
CA GLN A 46 -5.38 6.52 -13.62
C GLN A 46 -5.66 7.15 -12.26
N VAL A 47 -6.25 6.38 -11.34
CA VAL A 47 -6.72 6.91 -10.06
C VAL A 47 -5.59 7.12 -9.06
N ALA A 48 -4.59 6.23 -9.01
CA ALA A 48 -3.51 6.32 -8.03
C ALA A 48 -2.66 7.59 -8.16
N PRO A 49 -2.22 8.02 -9.35
CA PRO A 49 -1.53 9.30 -9.50
C PRO A 49 -2.31 10.49 -8.94
N LEU A 50 -3.62 10.54 -9.21
CA LEU A 50 -4.50 11.60 -8.70
C LEU A 50 -4.64 11.52 -7.18
N TYR A 51 -4.87 10.32 -6.63
CA TYR A 51 -4.95 10.11 -5.20
C TYR A 51 -3.67 10.60 -4.50
N PHE A 52 -2.51 10.14 -4.96
CA PHE A 52 -1.23 10.49 -4.35
C PHE A 52 -0.92 11.98 -4.46
N ALA A 53 -1.29 12.64 -5.57
CA ALA A 53 -1.15 14.08 -5.72
C ALA A 53 -2.05 14.84 -4.73
N ILE A 54 -3.33 14.45 -4.61
CA ILE A 54 -4.27 15.05 -3.65
C ILE A 54 -3.77 14.85 -2.21
N GLU A 55 -3.35 13.64 -1.87
CA GLU A 55 -2.85 13.30 -0.53
C GLU A 55 -1.61 14.14 -0.17
N TYR A 56 -0.67 14.26 -1.12
CA TYR A 56 0.54 15.08 -0.95
C TYR A 56 0.21 16.55 -0.69
N ILE A 57 -0.67 17.14 -1.51
CA ILE A 57 -1.06 18.55 -1.38
C ILE A 57 -1.81 18.80 -0.06
N ARG A 58 -2.71 17.90 0.34
CA ARG A 58 -3.55 18.06 1.55
C ARG A 58 -2.80 17.79 2.85
N THR A 59 -1.74 16.99 2.81
CA THR A 59 -1.06 16.52 4.01
C THR A 59 0.43 16.87 3.96
N PRO A 60 0.83 18.15 3.92
CA PRO A 60 2.24 18.50 3.94
C PRO A 60 2.89 18.04 5.26
N LEU A 61 4.19 17.74 5.26
CA LEU A 61 4.89 17.29 6.48
C LEU A 61 4.72 18.28 7.65
N SER A 62 4.59 19.58 7.35
CA SER A 62 4.35 20.63 8.35
C SER A 62 3.04 20.45 9.15
N SER A 63 2.06 19.72 8.61
CA SER A 63 0.81 19.37 9.31
C SER A 63 0.97 18.16 10.25
N LEU A 64 1.99 17.34 10.04
CA LEU A 64 2.29 16.12 10.80
C LEU A 64 3.17 16.40 12.02
N LYS A 65 2.76 17.33 12.90
CA LYS A 65 3.46 17.67 14.14
C LYS A 65 2.94 16.89 15.35
N GLY A 66 3.82 16.56 16.29
CA GLY A 66 3.45 15.97 17.58
C GLY A 66 2.71 14.63 17.43
N GLU A 67 1.47 14.57 17.90
CA GLU A 67 0.62 13.37 17.79
C GLU A 67 0.00 13.19 16.39
N ASN A 68 -0.09 14.25 15.59
CA ASN A 68 -0.70 14.21 14.24
C ASN A 68 0.04 13.28 13.29
N ARG A 69 1.34 13.05 13.51
CA ARG A 69 2.13 12.07 12.76
C ARG A 69 1.73 10.63 13.06
N SER A 70 1.10 10.35 14.20
CA SER A 70 0.78 8.97 14.58
C SER A 70 -0.50 8.49 13.92
N ILE A 71 -0.55 7.21 13.59
CA ILE A 71 -1.77 6.52 13.16
C ILE A 71 -2.51 6.03 14.40
N LYS A 72 -3.85 6.05 14.36
CA LYS A 72 -4.70 5.58 15.47
C LYS A 72 -4.43 4.10 15.76
N THR A 73 -4.23 3.75 17.04
CA THR A 73 -3.82 2.39 17.46
C THR A 73 -4.85 1.32 17.09
N ASP A 74 -6.14 1.63 17.20
CA ASP A 74 -7.23 0.72 16.80
C ASP A 74 -7.20 0.42 15.30
N VAL A 75 -6.83 1.39 14.47
CA VAL A 75 -6.63 1.22 13.02
C VAL A 75 -5.44 0.30 12.75
N LEU A 76 -4.29 0.55 13.38
CA LEU A 76 -3.08 -0.27 13.21
C LEU A 76 -3.30 -1.75 13.57
N LYS A 77 -4.05 -2.02 14.63
CA LYS A 77 -4.35 -3.39 15.08
C LYS A 77 -5.37 -4.12 14.20
N SER A 78 -6.29 -3.39 13.58
CA SER A 78 -7.43 -3.97 12.85
C SER A 78 -7.21 -4.06 11.35
N LEU A 79 -6.36 -3.19 10.78
CA LEU A 79 -6.24 -3.09 9.32
C LEU A 79 -5.64 -4.34 8.69
N LEU A 80 -4.55 -4.89 9.24
CA LEU A 80 -3.92 -6.07 8.66
C LEU A 80 -4.88 -7.28 8.60
N PRO A 81 -5.58 -7.66 9.68
CA PRO A 81 -6.62 -8.69 9.59
C PRO A 81 -7.73 -8.37 8.59
N ALA A 82 -8.17 -7.11 8.50
CA ALA A 82 -9.17 -6.68 7.54
C ALA A 82 -8.69 -6.80 6.08
N MET A 83 -7.42 -6.47 5.80
CA MET A 83 -6.81 -6.65 4.48
C MET A 83 -6.68 -8.14 4.12
N LEU A 84 -6.30 -8.98 5.09
CA LEU A 84 -6.22 -10.43 4.89
C LEU A 84 -7.58 -11.02 4.53
N ALA A 85 -8.63 -10.66 5.27
CA ALA A 85 -9.98 -11.19 5.05
C ALA A 85 -10.67 -10.59 3.81
N GLY A 86 -10.59 -9.26 3.64
CA GLY A 86 -11.36 -8.53 2.63
C GLY A 86 -10.69 -8.42 1.27
N HIS A 87 -9.36 -8.59 1.18
CA HIS A 87 -8.61 -8.46 -0.07
C HIS A 87 -7.82 -9.72 -0.42
N TYR A 88 -6.88 -10.16 0.42
CA TYR A 88 -5.96 -11.24 0.04
C TYR A 88 -6.62 -12.62 -0.01
N LEU A 89 -7.47 -12.96 0.96
CA LEU A 89 -8.19 -14.23 0.98
C LEU A 89 -9.06 -14.44 -0.27
N PRO A 90 -9.98 -13.52 -0.64
CA PRO A 90 -10.77 -13.68 -1.85
C PRO A 90 -9.90 -13.63 -3.12
N LEU A 91 -8.81 -12.84 -3.13
CA LEU A 91 -7.87 -12.83 -4.26
C LEU A 91 -7.23 -14.20 -4.46
N PHE A 92 -6.67 -14.81 -3.42
CA PHE A 92 -6.04 -16.13 -3.54
C PHE A 92 -7.07 -17.22 -3.84
N ALA A 93 -8.24 -17.18 -3.21
CA ALA A 93 -9.34 -18.10 -3.54
C ALA A 93 -9.72 -18.04 -5.02
N ASN A 94 -9.77 -16.83 -5.61
CA ASN A 94 -10.01 -16.66 -7.05
C ASN A 94 -8.90 -17.34 -7.89
N PHE A 95 -7.62 -17.13 -7.57
CA PHE A 95 -6.54 -17.70 -8.38
C PHE A 95 -6.41 -19.23 -8.27
N PHE A 96 -6.78 -19.81 -7.12
CA PHE A 96 -6.65 -21.24 -6.86
C PHE A 96 -7.96 -22.04 -7.04
N ALA A 97 -9.08 -21.38 -7.33
CA ALA A 97 -10.33 -22.09 -7.64
C ALA A 97 -10.18 -22.98 -8.88
N SER A 98 -10.81 -24.15 -8.84
CA SER A 98 -10.67 -25.19 -9.88
C SER A 98 -11.53 -24.94 -11.13
N THR A 99 -12.69 -24.28 -10.99
CA THR A 99 -13.63 -24.04 -12.09
C THR A 99 -13.68 -22.58 -12.51
N VAL A 100 -13.93 -22.32 -13.80
CA VAL A 100 -14.05 -20.96 -14.34
C VAL A 100 -15.19 -20.19 -13.67
N GLU A 101 -16.32 -20.85 -13.44
CA GLU A 101 -17.48 -20.26 -12.77
C GLU A 101 -17.14 -19.78 -11.34
N SER A 102 -16.42 -20.61 -10.57
CA SER A 102 -15.99 -20.24 -9.22
C SER A 102 -15.04 -19.05 -9.26
N ARG A 103 -14.08 -19.02 -10.19
CA ARG A 103 -13.18 -17.87 -10.40
C ARG A 103 -13.96 -16.60 -10.71
N GLN A 104 -14.90 -16.65 -11.63
CA GLN A 104 -15.72 -15.49 -12.01
C GLN A 104 -16.54 -14.97 -10.83
N SER A 105 -17.19 -15.86 -10.09
CA SER A 105 -18.00 -15.51 -8.92
C SER A 105 -17.15 -14.90 -7.79
N ILE A 106 -16.02 -15.52 -7.45
CA ILE A 106 -15.12 -15.00 -6.42
C ILE A 106 -14.50 -13.67 -6.86
N ASN A 107 -14.11 -13.55 -8.14
CA ASN A 107 -13.60 -12.29 -8.68
C ASN A 107 -14.63 -11.17 -8.57
N ALA A 108 -15.91 -11.43 -8.86
CA ALA A 108 -16.97 -10.43 -8.70
C ALA A 108 -17.07 -9.91 -7.26
N TRP A 109 -16.98 -10.81 -6.28
CA TRP A 109 -16.90 -10.43 -4.86
C TRP A 109 -15.62 -9.67 -4.51
N TRP A 110 -14.48 -10.11 -5.05
CA TRP A 110 -13.19 -9.46 -4.81
C TRP A 110 -13.17 -8.01 -5.31
N GLN A 111 -13.85 -7.69 -6.42
CA GLN A 111 -13.92 -6.30 -6.93
C GLN A 111 -14.52 -5.32 -5.91
N LEU A 112 -15.31 -5.80 -4.94
CA LEU A 112 -15.89 -4.96 -3.89
C LEU A 112 -14.92 -4.71 -2.71
N PHE A 113 -13.69 -5.22 -2.75
CA PHE A 113 -12.73 -5.10 -1.64
C PHE A 113 -12.53 -3.68 -1.11
N PRO A 114 -12.58 -2.58 -1.91
CA PRO A 114 -12.41 -1.25 -1.37
C PRO A 114 -13.52 -0.89 -0.35
N LEU A 115 -14.71 -1.47 -0.48
CA LEU A 115 -15.81 -1.32 0.47
C LEU A 115 -15.74 -2.37 1.58
N VAL A 116 -15.45 -3.63 1.22
CA VAL A 116 -15.44 -4.75 2.16
C VAL A 116 -14.35 -4.61 3.21
N VAL A 117 -13.15 -4.18 2.85
CA VAL A 117 -12.03 -4.02 3.80
C VAL A 117 -12.38 -3.05 4.94
N PRO A 118 -12.82 -1.80 4.70
CA PRO A 118 -13.29 -0.91 5.76
C PRO A 118 -14.46 -1.49 6.57
N LEU A 119 -15.42 -2.15 5.92
CA LEU A 119 -16.58 -2.75 6.59
C LEU A 119 -16.16 -3.87 7.56
N VAL A 120 -15.23 -4.74 7.16
CA VAL A 120 -14.64 -5.77 8.03
C VAL A 120 -13.78 -5.15 9.12
N GLN A 121 -13.09 -4.04 8.82
CA GLN A 121 -12.26 -3.35 9.80
C GLN A 121 -13.08 -2.75 10.95
N LEU A 122 -14.30 -2.25 10.69
CA LEU A 122 -15.15 -1.62 11.72
C LEU A 122 -15.34 -2.46 12.99
N PRO A 123 -15.87 -3.71 12.94
CA PRO A 123 -16.00 -4.55 14.14
C PRO A 123 -14.65 -4.86 14.80
N LEU A 124 -13.59 -5.08 14.01
CA LEU A 124 -12.25 -5.34 14.53
C LEU A 124 -11.67 -4.15 15.30
N ARG A 125 -11.99 -2.91 14.90
CA ARG A 125 -11.59 -1.70 15.63
C ARG A 125 -12.22 -1.65 17.00
N PHE A 126 -13.49 -2.05 17.15
CA PHE A 126 -14.15 -2.10 18.46
C PHE A 126 -13.46 -3.10 19.40
N LEU A 127 -13.05 -4.26 18.88
CA LEU A 127 -12.29 -5.26 19.65
C LEU A 127 -10.87 -4.81 19.99
N ALA A 128 -10.28 -3.95 19.15
CA ALA A 128 -8.92 -3.44 19.32
C ALA A 128 -8.82 -2.24 20.28
N LYS A 129 -9.95 -1.63 20.68
CA LYS A 129 -9.98 -0.52 21.63
C LYS A 129 -9.46 -0.99 22.99
N PRO A 130 -8.48 -0.30 23.59
CA PRO A 130 -8.05 -0.64 24.94
C PRO A 130 -9.22 -0.47 25.92
N GLN A 131 -9.46 -1.46 26.78
CA GLN A 131 -10.29 -1.30 27.98
C GLN A 131 -9.72 -0.15 28.83
N SER A 132 -10.62 0.70 29.33
CA SER A 132 -10.38 2.10 29.69
C SER A 132 -9.32 2.40 30.76
N ASN A 133 -8.89 3.68 30.76
CA ASN A 133 -8.62 4.54 31.92
C ASN A 133 -7.90 3.92 33.12
N VAL A 134 -6.57 4.08 33.19
CA VAL A 134 -5.79 4.45 34.40
C VAL A 134 -4.38 4.86 33.88
N GLU A 135 -3.84 5.99 34.34
CA GLU A 135 -2.46 6.50 34.13
C GLU A 135 -2.09 7.18 32.80
N ALA A 136 -2.56 8.40 32.61
CA ALA A 136 -2.37 9.22 31.42
C ALA A 136 -1.02 9.96 31.26
N LYS A 137 0.03 9.69 32.07
CA LYS A 137 1.31 10.46 31.95
C LYS A 137 2.60 9.64 31.84
N LYS A 138 2.63 8.36 32.26
CA LYS A 138 3.81 7.47 32.09
C LYS A 138 3.78 6.64 30.79
N LYS A 139 2.68 6.70 30.03
CA LYS A 139 2.32 5.77 28.95
C LYS A 139 2.71 6.20 27.53
N THR A 140 3.10 7.46 27.28
CA THR A 140 3.35 7.97 25.92
C THR A 140 4.47 7.23 25.18
N THR A 141 5.60 6.95 25.83
CA THR A 141 6.73 6.22 25.21
C THR A 141 6.38 4.74 24.94
N SER A 142 5.66 4.09 25.86
CA SER A 142 5.24 2.69 25.71
C SER A 142 4.20 2.54 24.58
N HIS A 143 3.22 3.43 24.52
CA HIS A 143 2.23 3.46 23.44
C HIS A 143 2.87 3.75 22.07
N ARG A 144 3.86 4.65 22.01
CA ARG A 144 4.59 4.92 20.76
C ARG A 144 5.34 3.69 20.26
N LYS A 145 6.03 2.97 21.15
CA LYS A 145 6.73 1.71 20.82
C LYS A 145 5.74 0.63 20.35
N ALA A 146 4.60 0.49 21.02
CA ALA A 146 3.57 -0.46 20.62
C ALA A 146 2.97 -0.13 19.24
N ASN A 147 2.67 1.15 18.98
CA ASN A 147 2.17 1.58 17.66
C ASN A 147 3.19 1.33 16.56
N LEU A 148 4.48 1.58 16.82
CA LEU A 148 5.54 1.27 15.87
C LEU A 148 5.63 -0.24 15.59
N LEU A 149 5.50 -1.09 16.62
CA LEU A 149 5.46 -2.54 16.44
C LEU A 149 4.31 -2.97 15.52
N TRP A 150 3.09 -2.48 15.74
CA TRP A 150 1.95 -2.78 14.87
C TRP A 150 2.13 -2.25 13.45
N THR A 151 2.79 -1.09 13.31
CA THR A 151 3.17 -0.53 12.00
C THR A 151 4.14 -1.45 11.28
N ARG A 152 5.19 -1.93 11.97
CA ARG A 152 6.17 -2.92 11.48
C ARG A 152 5.53 -4.22 11.04
N CYS A 153 4.64 -4.77 11.87
CA CYS A 153 3.88 -5.97 11.51
C CYS A 153 3.07 -5.73 10.25
N THR A 154 2.40 -4.57 10.13
CA THR A 154 1.55 -4.25 8.98
C THR A 154 2.37 -4.13 7.70
N TYR A 155 3.35 -3.22 7.62
CA TYR A 155 4.11 -3.05 6.38
C TYR A 155 4.97 -4.28 6.07
N GLY A 156 5.48 -4.98 7.10
CA GLY A 156 6.26 -6.20 6.95
C GLY A 156 5.44 -7.35 6.37
N SER A 157 4.21 -7.57 6.85
CA SER A 157 3.30 -8.57 6.28
C SER A 157 2.86 -8.22 4.86
N LEU A 158 2.53 -6.95 4.59
CA LEU A 158 2.19 -6.49 3.23
C LEU A 158 3.36 -6.73 2.27
N ALA A 159 4.58 -6.36 2.67
CA ALA A 159 5.78 -6.59 1.88
C ALA A 159 6.07 -8.08 1.65
N ALA A 160 5.88 -8.92 2.68
CA ALA A 160 6.08 -10.36 2.56
C ALA A 160 5.07 -10.99 1.58
N ILE A 161 3.79 -10.63 1.67
CA ILE A 161 2.74 -11.16 0.79
C ILE A 161 2.99 -10.76 -0.67
N SER A 162 3.27 -9.47 -0.91
CA SER A 162 3.66 -8.97 -2.24
C SER A 162 4.93 -9.65 -2.75
N GLY A 163 5.96 -9.74 -1.91
CA GLY A 163 7.25 -10.29 -2.29
C GLY A 163 7.22 -11.77 -2.64
N LEU A 164 6.53 -12.57 -1.83
CA LEU A 164 6.33 -13.99 -2.09
C LEU A 164 5.50 -14.21 -3.37
N SER A 165 4.48 -13.38 -3.59
CA SER A 165 3.65 -13.45 -4.79
C SER A 165 4.43 -13.07 -6.06
N PHE A 166 5.32 -12.09 -5.97
CA PHE A 166 6.23 -11.71 -7.06
C PHE A 166 7.27 -12.80 -7.36
N ILE A 167 7.88 -13.39 -6.33
CA ILE A 167 8.78 -14.54 -6.46
C ILE A 167 8.05 -15.72 -7.12
N TYR A 168 6.85 -16.05 -6.64
CA TYR A 168 6.01 -17.10 -7.21
C TYR A 168 5.68 -16.84 -8.69
N ALA A 169 5.33 -15.60 -9.05
CA ALA A 169 5.03 -15.23 -10.43
C ALA A 169 6.25 -15.38 -11.36
N ARG A 170 7.47 -15.07 -10.86
CA ARG A 170 8.71 -15.30 -11.62
C ARG A 170 9.03 -16.78 -11.78
N TRP A 171 8.84 -17.57 -10.73
CA TRP A 171 9.13 -19.00 -10.78
C TRP A 171 8.14 -19.78 -11.64
N SER A 172 6.87 -19.38 -11.60
CA SER A 172 5.79 -20.02 -12.37
C SER A 172 5.73 -19.55 -13.83
N ALA A 173 6.64 -18.66 -14.25
CA ALA A 173 6.68 -18.16 -15.62
C ALA A 173 7.08 -19.28 -16.61
N PRO A 174 6.41 -19.40 -17.78
CA PRO A 174 6.77 -20.40 -18.78
C PRO A 174 8.22 -20.22 -19.26
N GLN A 175 8.93 -21.35 -19.44
CA GLN A 175 10.32 -21.36 -19.91
C GLN A 175 10.46 -20.59 -21.23
N GLY A 176 11.49 -19.75 -21.34
CA GLY A 176 11.73 -18.91 -22.52
C GLY A 176 10.98 -17.56 -22.52
N THR A 177 10.11 -17.29 -21.54
CA THR A 177 9.47 -15.98 -21.41
C THR A 177 10.38 -14.99 -20.69
N SER A 178 10.69 -13.86 -21.33
CA SER A 178 11.43 -12.78 -20.66
C SER A 178 10.60 -12.18 -19.52
N LEU A 179 11.18 -12.09 -18.32
CA LEU A 179 10.54 -11.45 -17.16
C LEU A 179 10.15 -10.00 -17.46
N ALA A 180 10.97 -9.28 -18.24
CA ALA A 180 10.65 -7.91 -18.64
C ALA A 180 9.34 -7.86 -19.45
N LYS A 181 9.08 -8.84 -20.33
CA LYS A 181 7.82 -8.91 -21.09
C LYS A 181 6.60 -9.26 -20.22
N ILE A 182 6.82 -9.89 -19.06
CA ILE A 182 5.74 -10.26 -18.13
C ILE A 182 5.28 -9.03 -17.34
N PHE A 183 6.23 -8.23 -16.85
CA PHE A 183 5.94 -7.12 -15.94
C PHE A 183 5.91 -5.74 -16.61
N LEU A 184 6.64 -5.54 -17.71
CA LEU A 184 6.69 -4.26 -18.41
C LEU A 184 5.86 -4.33 -19.71
N PRO A 185 4.97 -3.35 -19.97
CA PRO A 185 4.41 -3.15 -21.28
C PRO A 185 5.48 -2.59 -22.22
N GLY A 186 5.42 -2.98 -23.49
CA GLY A 186 6.21 -2.32 -24.53
C GLY A 186 5.80 -0.85 -24.67
N LEU A 187 6.75 0.04 -24.98
CA LEU A 187 6.50 1.47 -25.14
C LEU A 187 5.36 1.76 -26.14
N PHE A 188 5.29 1.00 -27.23
CA PHE A 188 4.27 1.10 -28.26
C PHE A 188 3.29 -0.08 -28.24
N GLU A 189 3.23 -0.85 -27.15
CA GLU A 189 2.31 -1.99 -27.05
C GLU A 189 0.84 -1.54 -27.05
N HIS A 190 0.55 -0.34 -26.55
CA HIS A 190 -0.78 0.28 -26.59
C HIS A 190 -1.30 0.56 -28.01
N THR A 191 -0.43 0.76 -29.01
CA THR A 191 -0.84 1.04 -30.39
C THR A 191 -1.11 -0.24 -31.19
N GLN A 192 -0.73 -1.40 -30.67
CA GLN A 192 -0.91 -2.68 -31.35
C GLN A 192 -2.37 -3.15 -31.23
N PRO A 193 -2.92 -3.85 -32.24
CA PRO A 193 -4.26 -4.41 -32.13
C PRO A 193 -4.36 -5.40 -30.96
N ILE A 194 -5.54 -5.48 -30.35
CA ILE A 194 -5.85 -6.47 -29.31
C ILE A 194 -6.48 -7.68 -30.00
N THR A 195 -5.83 -8.83 -29.93
CA THR A 195 -6.24 -10.07 -30.61
C THR A 195 -7.12 -10.97 -29.74
N SER A 196 -7.17 -10.73 -28.42
CA SER A 196 -8.05 -11.46 -27.50
C SER A 196 -8.39 -10.64 -26.25
N PHE A 197 -9.50 -10.98 -25.59
CA PHE A 197 -9.88 -10.37 -24.32
C PHE A 197 -8.80 -10.52 -23.25
N ALA A 198 -8.22 -11.72 -23.13
CA ALA A 198 -7.13 -11.99 -22.18
C ALA A 198 -5.89 -11.13 -22.45
N GLN A 199 -5.54 -10.90 -23.72
CA GLN A 199 -4.45 -10.00 -24.09
C GLN A 199 -4.78 -8.54 -23.73
N GLY A 200 -6.03 -8.11 -23.97
CA GLY A 200 -6.50 -6.78 -23.60
C GLY A 200 -6.37 -6.53 -22.09
N ILE A 201 -6.87 -7.45 -21.27
CA ILE A 201 -6.76 -7.38 -19.81
C ILE A 201 -5.30 -7.41 -19.36
N ALA A 202 -4.47 -8.31 -19.90
CA ALA A 202 -3.06 -8.38 -19.53
C ALA A 202 -2.32 -7.07 -19.84
N ARG A 203 -2.57 -6.46 -21.02
CA ARG A 203 -1.98 -5.17 -21.40
C ARG A 203 -2.46 -4.05 -20.49
N PHE A 204 -3.77 -3.97 -20.23
CA PHE A 204 -4.36 -3.00 -19.33
C PHE A 204 -3.72 -3.06 -17.94
N LEU A 205 -3.64 -4.25 -17.34
CA LEU A 205 -3.08 -4.44 -16.01
C LEU A 205 -1.58 -4.11 -15.93
N LYS A 206 -0.79 -4.31 -17.00
CA LYS A 206 0.63 -3.89 -17.02
C LYS A 206 0.78 -2.37 -16.94
N TYR A 207 -0.05 -1.63 -17.67
CA TYR A 207 -0.03 -0.17 -17.59
C TYR A 207 -0.52 0.31 -16.23
N ASP A 208 -1.58 -0.30 -15.70
CA ASP A 208 -2.08 -0.03 -14.37
C ASP A 208 -1.02 -0.23 -13.29
N ASP A 209 -0.24 -1.31 -13.37
CA ASP A 209 0.90 -1.61 -12.50
C ASP A 209 1.95 -0.48 -12.52
N ILE A 210 2.46 -0.15 -13.70
CA ILE A 210 3.50 0.88 -13.86
C ILE A 210 3.03 2.25 -13.39
N PHE A 211 1.83 2.68 -13.80
CA PHE A 211 1.38 4.02 -13.45
C PHE A 211 1.03 4.14 -11.96
N SER A 212 0.41 3.10 -11.38
CA SER A 212 0.03 3.14 -9.97
C SER A 212 1.23 3.05 -9.02
N LEU A 213 2.11 2.06 -9.20
CA LEU A 213 3.29 1.90 -8.37
C LEU A 213 4.34 2.97 -8.68
N GLY A 214 4.48 3.38 -9.94
CA GLY A 214 5.29 4.52 -10.33
C GLY A 214 4.87 5.80 -9.61
N ALA A 215 3.57 6.11 -9.58
CA ALA A 215 3.06 7.23 -8.80
C ALA A 215 3.31 7.08 -7.30
N GLY A 216 3.18 5.87 -6.76
CA GLY A 216 3.50 5.56 -5.36
C GLY A 216 4.98 5.83 -5.02
N PHE A 217 5.91 5.46 -5.91
CA PHE A 217 7.34 5.75 -5.72
C PHE A 217 7.64 7.24 -5.84
N VAL A 218 7.02 7.96 -6.79
CA VAL A 218 7.14 9.42 -6.89
C VAL A 218 6.65 10.09 -5.61
N TRP A 219 5.47 9.69 -5.13
CA TRP A 219 4.92 10.17 -3.86
C TRP A 219 5.86 9.91 -2.68
N LEU A 220 6.38 8.70 -2.57
CA LEU A 220 7.32 8.33 -1.52
C LEU A 220 8.61 9.17 -1.59
N GLY A 221 9.14 9.41 -2.80
CA GLY A 221 10.26 10.32 -3.02
C GLY A 221 9.94 11.73 -2.56
N LEU A 222 8.79 12.29 -2.92
CA LEU A 222 8.37 13.60 -2.44
C LEU A 222 8.31 13.65 -0.89
N ARG A 223 7.81 12.59 -0.24
CA ARG A 223 7.81 12.50 1.23
C ARG A 223 9.20 12.46 1.84
N PHE A 224 10.14 11.73 1.24
CA PHE A 224 11.53 11.75 1.70
C PHE A 224 12.19 13.11 1.49
N ARG A 225 11.84 13.83 0.43
CA ARG A 225 12.30 15.21 0.22
C ARG A 225 11.81 16.15 1.31
N GLU A 226 10.54 16.06 1.71
CA GLU A 226 10.02 16.84 2.84
C GLU A 226 10.76 16.50 4.14
N LEU A 227 11.01 15.22 4.41
CA LEU A 227 11.81 14.79 5.58
C LEU A 227 13.21 15.39 5.55
N GLN A 228 13.84 15.41 4.38
CA GLN A 228 15.15 16.04 4.20
C GLN A 228 15.12 17.54 4.48
N GLN A 229 14.10 18.25 3.98
CA GLN A 229 13.89 19.67 4.25
C GLN A 229 13.61 19.97 5.73
N SER A 230 13.10 18.98 6.48
CA SER A 230 12.90 19.07 7.93
C SER A 230 14.15 18.75 8.77
N GLY A 231 15.29 18.48 8.14
CA GLY A 231 16.57 18.24 8.81
C GLY A 231 16.98 16.77 8.94
N VAL A 232 16.20 15.83 8.41
CA VAL A 232 16.59 14.40 8.41
C VAL A 232 17.54 14.11 7.25
N PRO A 233 18.75 13.58 7.46
CA PRO A 233 19.64 13.25 6.35
C PRO A 233 19.07 12.06 5.55
N VAL A 234 18.74 12.30 4.27
CA VAL A 234 18.32 11.26 3.32
C VAL A 234 19.41 11.04 2.27
N PRO A 235 20.17 9.94 2.31
CA PRO A 235 21.17 9.62 1.30
C PRO A 235 20.50 9.14 0.00
N TRP A 236 20.06 10.07 -0.85
CA TRP A 236 19.24 9.82 -2.04
C TRP A 236 19.72 8.66 -2.92
N TRP A 237 21.02 8.58 -3.20
CA TRP A 237 21.56 7.49 -4.02
C TRP A 237 21.33 6.12 -3.35
N LYS A 238 21.55 6.00 -2.03
CA LYS A 238 21.30 4.76 -1.28
C LYS A 238 19.82 4.43 -1.26
N SER A 239 18.97 5.44 -1.03
CA SER A 239 17.51 5.29 -1.03
C SER A 239 17.00 4.75 -2.38
N VAL A 240 17.44 5.38 -3.47
CA VAL A 240 17.05 4.99 -4.84
C VAL A 240 17.60 3.60 -5.17
N CYS A 241 18.88 3.32 -4.89
CA CYS A 241 19.45 1.99 -5.10
C CYS A 241 18.75 0.90 -4.28
N ALA A 242 18.40 1.17 -3.02
CA ALA A 242 17.68 0.24 -2.16
C ALA A 242 16.27 -0.05 -2.69
N LEU A 243 15.52 0.98 -3.07
CA LEU A 243 14.17 0.81 -3.64
C LEU A 243 14.22 0.08 -4.98
N LEU A 244 15.13 0.44 -5.88
CA LEU A 244 15.30 -0.25 -7.17
C LEU A 244 15.72 -1.70 -6.97
N GLY A 245 16.71 -1.96 -6.09
CA GLY A 245 17.15 -3.30 -5.77
C GLY A 245 16.03 -4.14 -5.17
N THR A 246 15.21 -3.58 -4.28
CA THR A 246 14.04 -4.24 -3.69
C THR A 246 12.98 -4.52 -4.75
N THR A 247 12.68 -3.57 -5.63
CA THR A 247 11.72 -3.76 -6.73
C THR A 247 12.15 -4.89 -7.67
N VAL A 248 13.43 -4.98 -8.01
CA VAL A 248 13.95 -6.06 -8.88
C VAL A 248 13.97 -7.41 -8.15
N THR A 249 14.31 -7.42 -6.86
CA THR A 249 14.53 -8.67 -6.11
C THR A 249 13.25 -9.27 -5.57
N ILE A 250 12.33 -8.47 -5.02
CA ILE A 250 11.09 -8.93 -4.38
C ILE A 250 9.85 -8.18 -4.88
N GLY A 251 9.96 -7.36 -5.92
CA GLY A 251 8.81 -6.77 -6.59
C GLY A 251 8.42 -5.38 -6.07
N PRO A 252 7.66 -4.63 -6.89
CA PRO A 252 7.39 -3.22 -6.65
C PRO A 252 6.43 -2.96 -5.47
N GLY A 253 5.40 -3.78 -5.25
CA GLY A 253 4.51 -3.60 -4.09
C GLY A 253 5.22 -3.80 -2.76
N ALA A 254 6.15 -4.76 -2.69
CA ALA A 254 6.99 -4.97 -1.51
C ALA A 254 7.96 -3.79 -1.28
N ALA A 255 8.58 -3.29 -2.34
CA ALA A 255 9.43 -2.10 -2.27
C ALA A 255 8.66 -0.86 -1.79
N LEU A 256 7.42 -0.67 -2.27
CA LEU A 256 6.57 0.44 -1.83
C LEU A 256 6.20 0.31 -0.34
N ALA A 257 5.78 -0.89 0.10
CA ALA A 257 5.45 -1.15 1.51
C ALA A 257 6.65 -0.92 2.43
N LEU A 258 7.83 -1.43 2.08
CA LEU A 258 9.06 -1.25 2.86
C LEU A 258 9.54 0.19 2.84
N GLY A 259 9.43 0.87 1.70
CA GLY A 259 9.76 2.29 1.56
C GLY A 259 8.87 3.17 2.43
N TRP A 260 7.55 2.91 2.43
CA TRP A 260 6.62 3.56 3.35
C TRP A 260 6.93 3.24 4.81
N GLY A 261 7.24 1.97 5.13
CA GLY A 261 7.65 1.55 6.46
C GLY A 261 8.88 2.28 6.96
N TRP A 262 9.90 2.44 6.11
CA TRP A 262 11.10 3.22 6.44
C TRP A 262 10.78 4.68 6.75
N ARG A 263 9.87 5.30 5.98
CA ARG A 263 9.36 6.64 6.32
C ARG A 263 8.70 6.67 7.70
N GLU A 264 7.90 5.67 8.07
CA GLU A 264 7.28 5.63 9.40
C GLU A 264 8.30 5.44 10.53
N GLU A 265 9.37 4.68 10.30
CA GLU A 265 10.49 4.56 11.26
C GLU A 265 11.16 5.91 11.51
N VAL A 266 11.48 6.63 10.44
CA VAL A 266 12.08 7.98 10.52
C VAL A 266 11.12 8.95 11.22
N LEU A 267 9.83 8.94 10.85
CA LEU A 267 8.81 9.76 11.49
C LEU A 267 8.61 9.42 12.96
N ALA A 268 8.92 8.21 13.39
CA ALA A 268 8.84 7.81 14.78
C ALA A 268 10.00 8.38 15.61
N GLU A 269 11.17 8.66 15.04
CA GLU A 269 12.28 9.20 15.80
C GLU A 269 11.91 10.54 16.48
N PRO A 270 12.35 10.80 17.72
CA PRO A 270 12.23 12.13 18.30
C PRO A 270 13.05 13.11 17.45
N PRO A 271 12.59 14.36 17.24
CA PRO A 271 13.47 15.38 16.66
C PRO A 271 14.75 15.42 17.50
N ALA A 272 15.91 15.41 16.84
CA ALA A 272 17.18 15.57 17.51
C ALA A 272 17.08 16.83 18.37
N VAL A 273 17.29 16.68 19.68
CA VAL A 273 17.46 17.84 20.55
C VAL A 273 18.71 18.52 20.04
N GLU A 274 18.56 19.65 19.34
CA GLU A 274 19.67 20.53 19.04
C GLU A 274 20.36 20.81 20.38
N GLY A 275 21.55 20.23 20.53
CA GLY A 275 22.38 20.42 21.71
C GLY A 275 22.77 21.89 21.78
N LYS A 276 22.51 22.47 22.96
CA LYS A 276 23.04 23.70 23.54
C LYS A 276 24.15 24.41 22.78
#